data_AF-A0A3D4Y503-F1
#
_entry.id   AF-A0A3D4Y503-F1
#
_cell.length_a   1.000
_cell.length_b   1.000
_cell.length_c   1.000
_cell.angle_alpha   90.00
_cell.angle_beta   90.00
_cell.angle_gamma   90.00
#
_symmetry.space_group_name_H-M   'P 1'
#
loop_
_entity.id
_entity.type
_entity.pdbx_description
1 polymer ?
#
loop_
_entity_poly.entity_id
_entity_poly.type
_entity_poly.pdbx_seq_one_letter_code
_entity_poly.pdbx_strand_id
1 'polypeptide(L)'
;MGSNKSSILKKAYSNVYAILDVLYERQQKEGGYTKFTYDNPVQFIRENVNYILVFSAEKNPNETTQMKNHRLSGEKYLPKFMERLQGYIYKEAYAMTDVIFDGEFAKQFCYE
;
A
#
# COMPACT_ATOMS: atom_id res chain seq x y z
N MET A 1 16.30 11.62 10.33
CA MET A 1 15.75 11.12 9.04
C MET A 1 15.53 9.59 8.95
N GLY A 2 16.17 8.74 9.77
CA GLY A 2 16.01 7.27 9.69
C GLY A 2 14.78 6.66 10.41
N SER A 3 14.21 7.35 11.40
CA SER A 3 13.09 6.82 12.23
C SER A 3 11.76 6.74 11.47
N ASN A 4 11.43 7.74 10.66
CA ASN A 4 10.15 7.75 9.93
C ASN A 4 10.10 6.68 8.85
N LYS A 5 11.20 6.47 8.12
CA LYS A 5 11.31 5.42 7.10
C LYS A 5 11.14 4.03 7.70
N SER A 6 11.80 3.74 8.82
CA SER A 6 11.64 2.45 9.50
C SER A 6 10.24 2.27 10.09
N SER A 7 9.62 3.35 10.59
CA SER A 7 8.23 3.35 11.06
C SER A 7 7.23 3.03 9.94
N ILE A 8 7.38 3.65 8.76
CA ILE A 8 6.56 3.36 7.58
C ILE A 8 6.68 1.88 7.21
N LEU A 9 7.90 1.36 7.17
CA LEU A 9 8.14 -0.03 6.83
C LEU A 9 7.50 -0.97 7.86
N LYS A 10 7.67 -0.71 9.16
CA LYS A 10 7.00 -1.49 10.22
C LYS A 10 5.48 -1.49 10.05
N LYS A 11 4.87 -0.32 9.77
CA LYS A 11 3.44 -0.22 9.50
C LYS A 11 3.04 -1.01 8.25
N ALA A 12 3.85 -0.99 7.20
CA ALA A 12 3.61 -1.81 6.01
C ALA A 12 3.61 -3.30 6.33
N TYR A 13 4.48 -3.80 7.22
CA TYR A 13 4.39 -5.19 7.70
C TYR A 13 3.15 -5.40 8.58
N SER A 14 2.85 -4.48 9.51
CA SER A 14 1.68 -4.56 10.38
C SER A 14 0.36 -4.64 9.60
N ASN A 15 0.25 -3.95 8.47
CA ASN A 15 -0.93 -4.01 7.60
C ASN A 15 -1.18 -5.42 7.06
N VAL A 16 -0.13 -6.20 6.80
CA VAL A 16 -0.28 -7.61 6.38
C VAL A 16 -0.95 -8.40 7.49
N TYR A 17 -0.46 -8.27 8.73
CA TYR A 17 -1.08 -8.97 9.87
C TYR A 17 -2.56 -8.58 10.04
N ALA A 18 -2.91 -7.30 9.90
CA ALA A 18 -4.30 -6.86 9.99
C ALA A 18 -5.20 -7.49 8.90
N ILE A 19 -4.69 -7.63 7.67
CA ILE A 19 -5.41 -8.32 6.58
C ILE A 19 -5.60 -9.80 6.93
N LEU A 20 -4.55 -10.46 7.42
CA LEU A 20 -4.60 -11.87 7.79
C LEU A 20 -5.59 -12.11 8.93
N ASP A 21 -5.57 -11.28 9.98
CA ASP A 21 -6.50 -11.40 11.11
C ASP A 21 -7.96 -11.38 10.63
N VAL A 22 -8.32 -10.44 9.74
CA VAL A 22 -9.67 -10.36 9.16
C VAL A 22 -10.01 -11.60 8.33
N LEU A 23 -9.08 -12.09 7.49
CA LEU A 23 -9.32 -13.22 6.61
C LEU A 23 -9.43 -14.56 7.37
N TYR A 24 -8.63 -14.75 8.42
CA TYR A 24 -8.72 -15.92 9.28
C TYR A 24 -9.94 -15.87 10.20
N GLU A 25 -10.31 -14.70 10.72
CA GLU A 25 -11.57 -14.53 11.47
C GLU A 25 -12.77 -14.88 10.60
N ARG A 26 -12.78 -14.41 9.34
CA ARG A 26 -13.82 -14.74 8.37
C ARG A 26 -13.85 -16.23 8.03
N GLN A 27 -12.70 -16.90 8.00
CA GLN A 27 -12.63 -18.36 7.80
C GLN A 27 -13.38 -19.11 8.90
N GLN A 28 -13.18 -18.69 10.15
CA GLN A 28 -13.79 -19.33 11.31
C GLN A 28 -15.31 -19.08 11.39
N LYS A 29 -15.78 -17.90 10.96
CA LYS A 29 -17.17 -17.47 11.13
C LYS A 29 -18.07 -17.65 9.91
N GLU A 30 -17.53 -17.49 8.70
CA GLU A 30 -18.31 -17.34 7.46
C GLU A 30 -17.86 -18.28 6.34
N GLY A 31 -17.02 -19.28 6.63
CA GLY A 31 -16.51 -20.23 5.62
C GLY A 31 -15.37 -19.69 4.76
N GLY A 32 -14.88 -18.48 5.06
CA GLY A 32 -13.68 -17.89 4.46
C GLY A 32 -13.89 -17.13 3.16
N TYR A 33 -12.80 -16.61 2.61
CA TYR A 33 -12.79 -15.87 1.35
C TYR A 33 -12.17 -16.73 0.24
N THR A 34 -12.95 -17.06 -0.78
CA THR A 34 -12.58 -18.06 -1.81
C THR A 34 -11.36 -17.67 -2.64
N LYS A 35 -11.05 -16.38 -2.77
CA LYS A 35 -9.85 -15.89 -3.48
C LYS A 35 -8.60 -15.89 -2.60
N PHE A 36 -8.71 -16.20 -1.30
CA PHE A 36 -7.58 -16.22 -0.37
C PHE A 36 -6.99 -17.62 -0.20
N THR A 37 -5.67 -17.71 -0.34
CA THR A 37 -4.88 -18.94 -0.21
C THR A 37 -4.45 -19.12 1.24
N TYR A 38 -5.27 -19.82 2.04
CA TYR A 38 -5.06 -19.99 3.48
C TYR A 38 -3.79 -20.79 3.85
N ASP A 39 -3.35 -21.67 2.96
CA ASP A 39 -2.10 -22.45 3.05
C ASP A 39 -0.86 -21.65 2.67
N ASN A 40 -1.02 -20.58 1.86
CA ASN A 40 0.06 -19.67 1.49
C ASN A 40 -0.40 -18.20 1.51
N PRO A 41 -0.65 -17.65 2.71
CA PRO A 41 -1.16 -16.29 2.88
C PRO A 41 -0.21 -15.23 2.30
N VAL A 42 1.10 -15.48 2.33
CA VAL A 42 2.11 -14.55 1.81
C VAL A 42 2.02 -14.42 0.29
N GLN A 43 1.80 -15.52 -0.43
CA GLN A 43 1.64 -15.49 -1.88
C GLN A 43 0.42 -14.66 -2.29
N PHE A 44 -0.70 -14.80 -1.56
CA PHE A 44 -1.87 -13.97 -1.81
C PHE A 44 -1.55 -12.46 -1.73
N ILE A 45 -0.84 -12.02 -0.69
CA ILE A 45 -0.48 -10.60 -0.55
C ILE A 45 0.40 -10.14 -1.72
N ARG A 46 1.38 -10.96 -2.12
CA ARG A 46 2.30 -10.65 -3.23
C ARG A 46 1.62 -10.58 -4.59
N GLU A 47 0.51 -11.29 -4.79
CA GLU A 47 -0.16 -11.35 -6.09
C GLU A 47 -1.35 -10.39 -6.18
N ASN A 48 -1.99 -10.06 -5.05
CA ASN A 48 -3.29 -9.41 -5.03
C ASN A 48 -3.34 -8.09 -4.27
N VAL A 49 -2.35 -7.78 -3.41
CA VAL A 49 -2.43 -6.61 -2.53
C VAL A 49 -1.41 -5.54 -2.95
N ASN A 50 -1.93 -4.35 -3.24
CA ASN A 50 -1.13 -3.16 -3.49
C ASN A 50 -1.00 -2.32 -2.21
N TYR A 51 0.21 -1.84 -1.92
CA TYR A 51 0.47 -0.92 -0.82
C TYR A 51 0.48 0.53 -1.31
N ILE A 52 -0.23 1.41 -0.61
CA ILE A 52 -0.22 2.84 -0.90
C ILE A 52 0.22 3.60 0.36
N LEU A 53 1.34 4.32 0.27
CA LEU A 53 1.72 5.33 1.25
C LEU A 53 1.07 6.66 0.87
N VAL A 54 0.16 7.13 1.71
CA VAL A 54 -0.45 8.45 1.61
C VAL A 54 0.26 9.41 2.56
N PHE A 55 0.72 10.55 2.06
CA PHE A 55 1.38 11.58 2.86
C PHE A 55 0.77 12.96 2.62
N SER A 56 0.82 13.82 3.62
CA SER A 56 0.27 15.19 3.49
C SER A 56 1.13 16.01 2.53
N ALA A 57 0.50 16.57 1.48
CA ALA A 57 1.19 17.44 0.55
C ALA A 57 1.82 18.67 1.24
N GLU A 58 1.07 19.27 2.16
CA GLU A 58 1.47 20.46 2.93
C GLU A 58 2.73 20.21 3.76
N LYS A 59 2.79 19.06 4.44
CA LYS A 59 3.90 18.71 5.33
C LYS A 59 5.13 18.16 4.59
N ASN A 60 5.01 17.80 3.31
CA ASN A 60 6.05 17.14 2.52
C ASN A 60 6.19 17.80 1.12
N PRO A 61 6.59 19.09 1.04
CA PRO A 61 6.62 19.84 -0.21
C PRO A 61 7.68 19.31 -1.21
N ASN A 62 8.79 18.76 -0.70
CA ASN A 62 9.86 18.20 -1.53
C ASN A 62 9.39 16.92 -2.24
N GLU A 63 8.81 15.99 -1.49
CA GLU A 63 8.23 14.75 -2.00
C GLU A 63 7.07 15.05 -2.95
N THR A 64 6.26 16.07 -2.64
CA THR A 64 5.19 16.53 -3.52
C THR A 64 5.72 17.02 -4.86
N THR A 65 6.81 17.80 -4.85
CA THR A 65 7.46 18.28 -6.08
C THR A 65 8.05 17.13 -6.88
N GLN A 66 8.77 16.20 -6.22
CA GLN A 66 9.32 15.02 -6.89
C GLN A 66 8.21 14.18 -7.54
N MET A 67 7.13 13.93 -6.82
CA MET A 67 5.98 13.20 -7.34
C MET A 67 5.35 13.88 -8.56
N LYS A 68 5.15 15.21 -8.50
CA LYS A 68 4.66 15.99 -9.66
C LYS A 68 5.59 15.85 -10.87
N ASN A 69 6.90 15.93 -10.66
CA ASN A 69 7.87 15.81 -11.75
C ASN A 69 7.86 14.42 -12.40
N HIS A 70 7.82 13.35 -11.62
CA HIS A 70 7.70 11.98 -12.16
C HIS A 70 6.40 11.82 -12.94
N ARG A 71 5.28 12.35 -12.42
CA ARG A 71 4.00 12.30 -13.13
C ARG A 71 4.04 13.04 -14.47
N LEU A 72 4.72 14.19 -14.54
CA LEU A 72 4.93 14.93 -15.78
C LEU A 72 5.80 14.17 -16.80
N SER A 73 6.74 13.33 -16.33
CA SER A 73 7.51 12.43 -17.20
C SER A 73 6.80 11.11 -17.53
N GLY A 74 5.58 10.91 -17.04
CA GLY A 74 4.86 9.63 -17.18
C GLY A 74 5.42 8.50 -16.31
N GLU A 75 6.29 8.83 -15.36
CA GLU A 75 6.90 7.88 -14.44
C GLU A 75 6.16 7.83 -13.09
N LYS A 76 6.22 6.68 -12.45
CA LYS A 76 5.68 6.49 -11.11
C LYS A 76 6.71 6.91 -10.06
N TYR A 77 6.32 7.80 -9.16
CA TYR A 77 7.13 8.11 -7.98
C TYR A 77 7.05 6.99 -6.94
N LEU A 78 8.21 6.45 -6.57
CA LEU A 78 8.36 5.53 -5.45
C LEU A 78 9.64 5.88 -4.68
N PRO A 79 9.56 6.25 -3.39
CA PRO A 79 10.77 6.45 -2.59
C PRO A 79 11.61 5.17 -2.55
N LYS A 80 12.94 5.30 -2.75
CA LYS A 80 13.87 4.16 -2.82
C LYS A 80 13.75 3.16 -1.67
N PHE A 81 13.47 3.62 -0.45
CA PHE A 81 13.32 2.74 0.72
C PHE A 81 12.07 1.84 0.66
N MET A 82 11.10 2.19 -0.19
CA MET A 82 9.86 1.44 -0.43
C MET A 82 9.97 0.44 -1.58
N GLU A 83 11.01 0.50 -2.42
CA GLU A 83 11.22 -0.46 -3.51
C GLU A 83 11.19 -1.90 -2.99
N ARG A 84 11.77 -2.14 -1.81
CA ARG A 84 11.76 -3.44 -1.13
C ARG A 84 10.40 -3.93 -0.68
N LEU A 85 9.35 -3.11 -0.70
CA LEU A 85 7.99 -3.54 -0.36
C LEU A 85 7.33 -4.24 -1.56
N GLN A 86 7.69 -3.80 -2.76
CA GLN A 86 7.22 -4.38 -4.02
C GLN A 86 7.94 -5.72 -4.28
N GLY A 87 7.17 -6.74 -4.64
CA GLY A 87 7.66 -8.11 -4.91
C GLY A 87 8.01 -8.92 -3.65
N TYR A 88 8.54 -8.30 -2.58
CA TYR A 88 8.86 -9.00 -1.35
C TYR A 88 7.65 -9.23 -0.44
N ILE A 89 6.75 -8.25 -0.35
CA ILE A 89 5.57 -8.30 0.52
C ILE A 89 4.31 -8.09 -0.30
N TYR A 90 4.27 -7.00 -1.06
CA TYR A 90 3.12 -6.55 -1.82
C TYR A 90 3.35 -6.75 -3.31
N LYS A 91 2.26 -6.86 -4.08
CA LYS A 91 2.30 -6.88 -5.53
C LYS A 91 2.99 -5.64 -6.09
N GLU A 92 2.50 -4.48 -5.67
CA GLU A 92 3.06 -3.19 -6.03
C GLU A 92 3.01 -2.23 -4.83
N ALA A 93 3.93 -1.27 -4.81
CA ALA A 93 3.96 -0.21 -3.81
C ALA A 93 3.84 1.16 -4.49
N TYR A 94 3.04 2.06 -3.92
CA TYR A 94 2.77 3.41 -4.42
C TYR A 94 3.03 4.43 -3.32
N ALA A 95 3.44 5.63 -3.69
CA ALA A 95 3.50 6.77 -2.80
C ALA A 95 2.82 7.97 -3.46
N MET A 96 1.86 8.58 -2.77
CA MET A 96 1.12 9.73 -3.30
C MET A 96 0.69 10.67 -2.19
N THR A 97 0.38 11.92 -2.57
CA THR A 97 -0.19 12.87 -1.62
C THR A 97 -1.64 12.53 -1.29
N ASP A 98 -2.09 12.97 -0.13
CA ASP A 98 -3.49 13.01 0.29
C ASP A 98 -4.43 13.59 -0.78
N VAL A 99 -4.05 14.70 -1.41
CA VAL A 99 -4.85 15.33 -2.48
C VAL A 99 -5.05 14.41 -3.69
N ILE A 100 -3.98 13.72 -4.13
CA ILE A 100 -4.06 12.80 -5.27
C ILE A 100 -4.84 11.55 -4.88
N PHE A 101 -4.56 10.99 -3.71
CA PHE A 101 -5.28 9.83 -3.22
C PHE A 101 -6.79 10.07 -3.14
N ASP A 102 -7.20 11.23 -2.62
CA ASP A 102 -8.62 11.57 -2.52
C ASP A 102 -9.29 11.70 -3.90
N GLY A 103 -8.65 12.41 -4.84
CA GLY A 103 -9.21 12.66 -6.16
C GLY A 103 -9.23 11.45 -7.10
N GLU A 104 -8.21 10.60 -7.03
CA GLU A 104 -8.01 9.49 -7.98
C GLU A 104 -8.44 8.13 -7.43
N PHE A 105 -8.34 7.93 -6.11
CA PHE A 105 -8.71 6.67 -5.49
C PHE A 105 -9.98 6.81 -4.65
N ALA A 106 -9.96 7.60 -3.58
CA ALA A 106 -11.02 7.55 -2.57
C ALA A 106 -12.40 7.92 -3.15
N LYS A 107 -12.48 8.99 -3.95
CA LYS A 107 -13.74 9.44 -4.56
C LYS A 107 -14.23 8.58 -5.70
N GLN A 108 -13.33 7.83 -6.34
CA GLN A 108 -13.67 6.94 -7.46
C GLN A 108 -13.91 5.50 -6.99
N PHE A 109 -13.65 5.21 -5.72
CA PHE A 109 -13.82 3.87 -5.15
C PHE A 109 -15.31 3.55 -4.98
N CYS A 110 -15.84 2.74 -5.89
CA CYS A 110 -17.18 2.18 -5.78
C CYS A 110 -17.10 0.74 -5.24
N TYR A 111 -17.94 0.42 -4.26
CA TYR A 111 -18.18 -0.96 -3.86
C TYR A 111 -19.09 -1.61 -4.92
N GLU A 112 -18.58 -2.65 -5.60
CA GLU A 112 -19.41 -3.61 -6.31
C GLU A 112 -19.96 -4.66 -5.34
#